data_AF-A0A857V963-F1
#
_entry.id   AF-A0A857V963-F1
#
_cell.length_a   1.000
_cell.length_b   1.000
_cell.length_c   1.000
_cell.angle_alpha   90.00
_cell.angle_beta   90.00
_cell.angle_gamma   90.00
#
_symmetry.space_group_name_H-M   'P 1'
#
loop_
_entity.id
_entity.type
_entity.pdbx_description
1 polymer ?
#
loop_
_entity_poly.entity_id
_entity_poly.type
_entity_poly.pdbx_seq_one_letter_code
_entity_poly.pdbx_strand_id
1 'polypeptide(L)'
;MDKEPTKLSIKKVLTDRPLLVLMSVIVLVGVLYCLVVGLNIRQSDVMVYTRYSAFGEAHFYKDHWQYMLTFVLFGVVVAVGHIVLMLKLFNINRRQTAMLVGWLGMGILIVALVYALAVMSLGRAA
;
A
#
# COMPACT_ATOMS: atom_id res chain seq x y z
N MET A 1 19.55 10.65 26.55
CA MET A 1 18.69 10.88 25.38
C MET A 1 17.68 11.95 25.77
N ASP A 2 17.94 13.20 25.40
CA ASP A 2 17.12 14.33 25.82
C ASP A 2 15.72 14.24 25.22
N LYS A 3 14.70 14.24 26.09
CA LYS A 3 13.29 14.04 25.73
C LYS A 3 12.63 15.34 25.24
N GLU A 4 13.24 16.49 25.49
CA GLU A 4 12.75 17.82 25.12
C GLU A 4 12.54 18.03 23.61
N PRO A 5 13.50 17.73 22.71
CA PRO A 5 13.28 17.92 21.27
C PRO A 5 12.19 17.01 20.70
N THR A 6 12.06 15.78 21.20
CA THR A 6 11.02 14.83 20.76
C THR A 6 9.61 15.29 21.13
N LYS A 7 9.42 15.84 22.34
CA LYS A 7 8.12 16.36 22.79
C LYS A 7 7.68 17.56 21.96
N LEU A 8 8.62 18.45 21.59
CA LEU A 8 8.33 19.63 20.78
C LEU A 8 7.90 19.24 19.35
N SER A 9 8.55 18.24 18.74
CA SER A 9 8.17 17.72 17.42
C SER A 9 6.79 17.08 17.41
N ILE A 10 6.47 16.26 18.42
CA ILE A 10 5.14 15.62 18.53
C ILE A 10 4.04 16.68 18.69
N LYS A 11 4.25 17.68 19.56
CA LYS A 11 3.30 18.78 19.76
C LYS A 11 3.08 19.59 18.49
N LYS A 12 4.13 19.82 17.70
CA LYS A 12 4.07 20.55 16.43
C LYS A 12 3.24 19.80 15.39
N VAL A 13 3.42 18.49 15.26
CA VAL A 13 2.61 17.63 14.38
C VAL A 13 1.15 17.62 14.84
N LEU A 14 0.90 17.48 16.14
CA LEU A 14 -0.45 17.46 16.73
C LEU A 14 -1.21 18.79 16.59
N THR A 15 -0.51 19.89 16.30
CA THR A 15 -1.14 21.20 16.11
C THR A 15 -1.59 21.41 14.66
N ASP A 16 -0.96 20.73 13.69
CA ASP A 16 -1.31 20.83 12.27
C ASP A 16 -2.48 19.90 11.92
N ARG A 17 -3.70 20.40 12.15
CA ARG A 17 -4.96 19.66 11.88
C ARG A 17 -5.03 19.04 10.49
N PRO A 18 -4.75 19.76 9.37
CA PRO A 18 -4.89 19.16 8.05
C PRO A 18 -3.84 18.06 7.78
N LEU A 19 -2.62 18.18 8.30
CA LEU A 19 -1.63 17.10 8.21
C LEU A 19 -2.13 15.84 8.95
N LEU A 20 -2.63 16.00 10.17
CA LEU A 20 -3.17 14.88 10.96
C LEU A 20 -4.39 14.22 10.32
N VAL A 21 -5.29 15.01 9.76
CA VAL A 21 -6.46 14.50 9.03
C VAL A 21 -5.98 13.67 7.85
N LEU A 22 -5.03 14.19 7.05
CA LEU A 22 -4.50 13.47 5.91
C LEU A 22 -3.82 12.16 6.32
N MET A 23 -2.97 12.17 7.36
CA MET A 23 -2.36 10.96 7.90
C MET A 23 -3.40 9.94 8.38
N SER A 24 -4.44 10.40 9.09
CA SER A 24 -5.52 9.54 9.58
C SER A 24 -6.32 8.92 8.44
N VAL A 25 -6.60 9.70 7.38
CA VAL A 25 -7.25 9.21 6.17
C VAL A 25 -6.38 8.17 5.47
N ILE A 26 -5.06 8.38 5.37
CA ILE A 26 -4.14 7.37 4.78
C ILE A 26 -4.15 6.08 5.60
N VAL A 27 -4.16 6.14 6.93
CA VAL A 27 -4.31 4.94 7.78
C VAL A 27 -5.63 4.25 7.48
N LEU A 28 -6.75 4.98 7.48
CA LEU A 28 -8.07 4.41 7.24
C LEU A 28 -8.15 3.74 5.85
N VAL A 29 -7.73 4.45 4.80
CA VAL A 29 -7.73 3.95 3.42
C VAL A 29 -6.78 2.77 3.27
N GLY A 30 -5.60 2.80 3.91
CA GLY A 30 -4.65 1.68 3.91
C GLY A 30 -5.23 0.43 4.57
N VAL A 31 -5.93 0.58 5.70
CA VAL A 31 -6.63 -0.53 6.37
C VAL A 31 -7.76 -1.08 5.49
N LEU A 32 -8.60 -0.21 4.93
CA LEU A 32 -9.67 -0.61 4.03
C LEU A 32 -9.13 -1.33 2.79
N TYR A 33 -8.05 -0.82 2.19
CA TYR A 33 -7.33 -1.48 1.10
C TYR A 33 -6.92 -2.91 1.50
N CYS A 34 -6.26 -3.06 2.64
CA CYS A 34 -5.77 -4.36 3.10
C CYS A 34 -6.92 -5.34 3.34
N LEU A 35 -8.03 -4.88 3.91
CA LEU A 35 -9.22 -5.69 4.12
C LEU A 35 -9.85 -6.10 2.79
N VAL A 36 -10.06 -5.15 1.86
CA VAL A 36 -10.67 -5.44 0.56
C VAL A 36 -9.83 -6.43 -0.23
N VAL A 37 -8.50 -6.22 -0.31
CA VAL A 37 -7.60 -7.12 -1.02
C VAL A 37 -7.54 -8.48 -0.31
N GLY A 38 -7.26 -8.49 1.00
CA GLY A 38 -7.07 -9.73 1.76
C GLY A 38 -8.31 -10.63 1.78
N LEU A 39 -9.51 -10.06 1.90
CA LEU A 39 -10.76 -10.82 1.85
C LEU A 39 -11.13 -11.31 0.44
N ASN A 40 -10.50 -10.76 -0.61
CA ASN A 40 -10.72 -11.21 -1.99
C ASN A 40 -9.80 -12.35 -2.42
N ILE A 41 -8.75 -12.65 -1.65
CA ILE A 41 -7.82 -13.75 -1.94
C ILE A 41 -8.51 -15.09 -1.64
N ARG A 42 -8.55 -16.00 -2.61
CA ARG A 42 -9.05 -17.37 -2.44
C ARG A 42 -7.92 -18.38 -2.59
N GLN A 43 -7.98 -19.47 -1.84
CA GLN A 43 -6.99 -20.57 -1.94
C GLN A 43 -7.02 -21.28 -3.30
N SER A 44 -8.15 -21.17 -4.02
CA SER A 44 -8.33 -21.67 -5.38
C SER A 44 -7.79 -20.73 -6.46
N ASP A 45 -7.32 -19.52 -6.10
CA ASP A 45 -6.73 -18.57 -7.05
C ASP A 45 -5.33 -19.07 -7.44
N VAL A 46 -5.29 -20.04 -8.34
CA VAL A 46 -4.06 -20.62 -8.87
C VAL A 46 -3.81 -20.04 -10.26
N MET A 47 -2.67 -19.38 -10.44
CA MET A 47 -2.52 -18.24 -11.37
C MET A 47 -2.12 -18.56 -12.81
N VAL A 48 -2.47 -17.59 -13.68
CA VAL A 48 -1.88 -17.17 -14.97
C VAL A 48 -1.06 -18.23 -15.70
N TYR A 49 -1.65 -18.78 -16.76
CA TYR A 49 -0.98 -19.67 -17.71
C TYR A 49 0.25 -18.98 -18.35
N THR A 50 1.44 -19.20 -17.79
CA THR A 50 2.70 -18.81 -18.42
C THR A 50 3.15 -19.93 -19.35
N ARG A 51 3.29 -19.61 -20.65
CA ARG A 51 3.77 -20.57 -21.67
C ARG A 51 5.24 -20.29 -21.98
N TYR A 52 6.12 -21.18 -21.56
CA TYR A 52 7.50 -21.23 -22.04
C TYR A 52 7.61 -22.36 -23.06
N SER A 53 7.81 -22.04 -24.35
CA SER A 53 8.05 -23.05 -25.37
C SER A 53 9.52 -23.05 -25.79
N ALA A 54 10.29 -24.02 -25.31
CA ALA A 54 11.55 -24.39 -25.95
C ALA A 54 11.38 -25.62 -26.87
N PHE A 55 10.46 -26.55 -26.58
CA PHE A 55 10.35 -27.83 -27.32
C PHE A 55 8.94 -28.45 -27.40
N GLY A 56 7.88 -27.64 -27.42
CA GLY A 56 6.53 -28.12 -27.78
C GLY A 56 5.66 -28.71 -26.66
N GLU A 57 6.23 -29.09 -25.51
CA GLU A 57 5.42 -29.44 -24.32
C GLU A 57 4.96 -28.18 -23.57
N ALA A 58 3.65 -28.07 -23.36
CA ALA A 58 3.05 -26.96 -22.62
C ALA A 58 3.17 -27.21 -21.11
N HIS A 59 4.15 -26.60 -20.46
CA HIS A 59 4.21 -26.55 -19.00
C HIS A 59 3.51 -25.29 -18.50
N PHE A 60 2.38 -25.45 -17.83
CA PHE A 60 1.69 -24.37 -17.13
C PHE A 60 2.22 -24.28 -15.70
N TYR A 61 3.03 -23.27 -15.41
CA TYR A 61 3.40 -22.96 -14.03
C TYR A 61 2.30 -22.14 -13.37
N LYS A 62 1.93 -22.57 -12.18
CA LYS A 62 0.85 -22.05 -11.37
C LYS A 62 1.48 -21.46 -10.11
N ASP A 63 1.62 -20.14 -10.06
CA ASP A 63 2.07 -19.49 -8.82
C ASP A 63 1.03 -19.72 -7.73
N HIS A 64 1.51 -19.99 -6.52
CA HIS A 64 0.66 -20.26 -5.38
C HIS A 64 -0.12 -19.00 -4.99
N TRP A 65 -1.38 -19.17 -4.59
CA TRP A 65 -2.26 -18.10 -4.11
C TRP A 65 -1.62 -17.22 -3.03
N GLN A 66 -0.64 -17.76 -2.28
CA GLN A 66 0.17 -17.06 -1.28
C GLN A 66 0.87 -15.82 -1.85
N TYR A 67 1.21 -15.80 -3.14
CA TYR A 67 1.80 -14.62 -3.78
C TYR A 67 0.84 -13.42 -3.73
N MET A 68 -0.49 -13.63 -3.72
CA MET A 68 -1.46 -12.54 -3.57
C MET A 68 -1.33 -11.79 -2.23
N LEU A 69 -0.75 -12.41 -1.20
CA LEU A 69 -0.50 -11.74 0.08
C LEU A 69 0.49 -10.57 -0.05
N THR A 70 1.34 -10.57 -1.09
CA THR A 70 2.24 -9.45 -1.38
C THR A 70 1.48 -8.17 -1.72
N PHE A 71 0.27 -8.25 -2.30
CA PHE A 71 -0.58 -7.07 -2.52
C PHE A 71 -1.06 -6.47 -1.20
N VAL A 72 -1.43 -7.30 -0.22
CA VAL A 72 -1.80 -6.82 1.12
C VAL A 72 -0.60 -6.13 1.78
N LEU A 73 0.57 -6.77 1.74
CA LEU A 73 1.80 -6.20 2.27
C LEU A 73 2.16 -4.87 1.59
N PHE A 74 1.98 -4.77 0.28
CA PHE A 74 2.23 -3.54 -0.47
C PHE A 74 1.38 -2.38 0.07
N GLY A 75 0.09 -2.60 0.35
CA GLY A 75 -0.77 -1.58 0.97
C GLY A 75 -0.24 -1.08 2.31
N VAL A 76 0.21 -1.99 3.17
CA VAL A 76 0.84 -1.65 4.46
C VAL A 76 2.10 -0.81 4.25
N VAL A 77 2.99 -1.23 3.36
CA VAL A 77 4.26 -0.53 3.07
C VAL A 77 4.00 0.86 2.53
N VAL A 78 3.03 1.02 1.61
CA VAL A 78 2.67 2.32 1.06
C VAL A 78 2.10 3.23 2.15
N ALA A 79 1.15 2.76 2.95
CA ALA A 79 0.54 3.58 4.00
C ALA A 79 1.57 4.02 5.05
N VAL A 80 2.33 3.08 5.61
CA VAL A 80 3.36 3.37 6.62
C VAL A 80 4.48 4.23 6.03
N GLY A 81 4.98 3.87 4.86
CA GLY A 81 6.07 4.59 4.20
C GLY A 81 5.73 6.05 3.93
N HIS A 82 4.54 6.33 3.41
CA HIS A 82 4.11 7.70 3.16
C HIS A 82 3.91 8.48 4.46
N ILE A 83 3.34 7.89 5.51
CA ILE A 83 3.21 8.54 6.82
C ILE A 83 4.59 8.89 7.41
N VAL A 84 5.56 7.98 7.34
CA VAL A 84 6.93 8.21 7.82
C VAL A 84 7.58 9.34 7.03
N LEU A 85 7.44 9.35 5.70
CA LEU A 85 7.97 10.42 4.85
C LEU A 85 7.29 11.77 5.13
N MET A 86 5.98 11.79 5.33
CA MET A 86 5.23 12.99 5.71
C MET A 86 5.77 13.59 7.02
N LEU A 87 5.93 12.76 8.05
CA LEU A 87 6.48 13.19 9.34
C LEU A 87 7.91 13.73 9.20
N LYS A 88 8.76 13.02 8.44
CA LYS A 88 10.15 13.44 8.19
C LYS A 88 10.20 14.80 7.49
N LEU A 89 9.42 14.99 6.43
CA LEU A 89 9.36 16.24 5.67
C LEU A 89 8.76 17.38 6.48
N PHE A 90 7.74 17.11 7.30
CA PHE A 90 7.15 18.10 8.19
C PHE A 90 8.13 18.58 9.26
N ASN A 91 8.92 17.66 9.84
CA ASN A 91 9.92 18.00 10.85
C ASN A 91 11.05 18.88 10.30
N ILE A 92 11.39 18.77 9.01
CA ILE A 92 12.35 19.68 8.34
C ILE A 92 11.67 20.95 7.76
N ASN A 93 10.49 21.32 8.27
CA ASN A 93 9.70 22.49 7.86
C ASN A 93 9.23 22.48 6.39
N ARG A 94 9.19 21.32 5.73
CA ARG A 94 8.72 21.18 4.33
C ARG A 94 7.25 20.71 4.30
N ARG A 95 6.36 21.47 4.92
CA ARG A 95 4.93 21.12 5.08
C ARG A 95 4.23 20.83 3.76
N GLN A 96 4.40 21.68 2.74
CA GLN A 96 3.75 21.49 1.43
C GLN A 96 4.21 20.20 0.75
N THR A 97 5.50 19.89 0.82
CA THR A 97 6.06 18.64 0.30
C THR A 97 5.54 17.44 1.08
N ALA A 98 5.39 17.54 2.40
CA ALA A 98 4.76 16.49 3.21
C ALA A 98 3.32 16.23 2.75
N MET A 99 2.51 17.28 2.56
CA MET A 99 1.14 17.14 2.07
C MET A 99 1.08 16.49 0.68
N LEU A 100 1.96 16.90 -0.24
CA LEU A 100 2.06 16.31 -1.58
C LEU A 100 2.37 14.81 -1.50
N VAL A 101 3.34 14.41 -0.66
CA VAL A 101 3.67 13.00 -0.44
C VAL A 101 2.45 12.25 0.09
N GLY A 102 1.68 12.81 1.03
CA GLY A 102 0.45 12.19 1.50
C GLY A 102 -0.58 11.95 0.39
N TRP A 103 -0.80 12.94 -0.47
CA TRP A 103 -1.71 12.81 -1.62
C TRP A 103 -1.23 11.80 -2.67
N LEU A 104 0.08 11.74 -2.94
CA LEU A 104 0.67 10.71 -3.79
C LEU A 104 0.46 9.32 -3.21
N GLY A 105 0.64 9.15 -1.89
CA GLY A 105 0.34 7.90 -1.19
C GLY A 105 -1.11 7.45 -1.38
N MET A 106 -2.07 8.39 -1.27
CA MET A 106 -3.48 8.11 -1.56
C MET A 106 -3.69 7.66 -3.01
N GLY A 107 -3.10 8.38 -3.98
CA GLY A 107 -3.19 8.02 -5.40
C GLY A 107 -2.63 6.62 -5.68
N ILE A 108 -1.48 6.29 -5.09
CA ILE A 108 -0.85 4.96 -5.22
C ILE A 108 -1.76 3.88 -4.64
N LEU A 109 -2.36 4.08 -3.46
CA LEU A 109 -3.29 3.10 -2.87
C LEU A 109 -4.52 2.85 -3.76
N ILE A 110 -5.08 3.90 -4.38
CA ILE A 110 -6.22 3.77 -5.30
C ILE A 110 -5.83 2.97 -6.54
N VAL A 111 -4.72 3.33 -7.20
CA VAL A 111 -4.23 2.62 -8.40
C VAL A 111 -3.91 1.17 -8.07
N ALA A 112 -3.24 0.94 -6.93
CA ALA A 112 -2.91 -0.39 -6.46
C ALA A 112 -4.16 -1.23 -6.17
N LEU A 113 -5.26 -0.62 -5.71
CA LEU A 113 -6.50 -1.35 -5.42
C LEU A 113 -7.13 -1.86 -6.70
N VAL A 114 -7.26 -0.96 -7.69
CA VAL A 114 -7.78 -1.30 -9.02
C VAL A 114 -6.92 -2.39 -9.65
N TYR A 115 -5.60 -2.26 -9.58
CA TYR A 115 -4.68 -3.25 -10.12
C TYR A 115 -4.81 -4.61 -9.42
N ALA A 116 -4.81 -4.65 -8.09
CA ALA A 116 -4.93 -5.89 -7.33
C ALA A 116 -6.24 -6.63 -7.64
N LEU A 117 -7.37 -5.91 -7.67
CA LEU A 117 -8.68 -6.47 -8.04
C LEU A 117 -8.72 -6.97 -9.48
N ALA A 118 -8.10 -6.25 -10.42
CA ALA A 118 -8.01 -6.69 -11.81
C ALA A 118 -7.22 -8.01 -11.92
N VAL A 119 -6.06 -8.11 -11.27
CA VAL A 119 -5.24 -9.33 -11.26
C VAL A 119 -6.02 -10.51 -10.65
N MET A 120 -6.68 -10.31 -9.50
CA MET A 120 -7.49 -11.35 -8.87
C MET A 120 -8.68 -11.77 -9.75
N SER A 121 -9.25 -10.86 -10.54
CA SER A 121 -10.36 -11.20 -11.45
C SER A 121 -9.93 -12.12 -12.60
N LEU A 122 -8.69 -11.98 -13.11
CA LEU A 122 -8.15 -12.83 -14.16
C LEU A 122 -8.07 -14.30 -13.72
N GLY A 123 -7.70 -14.56 -12.47
CA GLY A 123 -7.68 -15.92 -11.91
C GLY A 123 -9.06 -16.57 -11.78
N ARG A 124 -10.15 -15.78 -11.77
CA ARG A 124 -11.53 -16.29 -11.65
C ARG A 124 -12.21 -16.54 -12.99
N ALA A 125 -11.72 -15.91 -14.06
CA ALA A 125 -12.29 -16.03 -15.41
C ALA A 125 -11.67 -17.19 -16.22
N ALA A 126 -10.61 -17.80 -15.72
CA ALA A 126 -9.88 -18.92 -16.31
C ALA A 126 -10.32 -20.26 -15.70
#